data_AF-A0A357WYU1-F1
#
_entry.id   AF-A0A357WYU1-F1
#
_cell.length_a   1.000
_cell.length_b   1.000
_cell.length_c   1.000
_cell.angle_alpha   90.00
_cell.angle_beta   90.00
_cell.angle_gamma   90.00
#
_symmetry.space_group_name_H-M   'P 1'
#
loop_
_entity.id
_entity.type
_entity.pdbx_description
1 polymer ?
#
loop_
_entity_poly.entity_id
_entity_poly.type
_entity_poly.pdbx_seq_one_letter_code
_entity_poly.pdbx_strand_id
1 'polypeptide(L)'
;MELEFFCKPGTDLEWFSYWRDFCKNWLLSLGIREENLRLRDHEQEELSHYSKATTDFEFLFPFGWGELWGIADRTDYDLTQHSNHSGQKLDYFDPETNERYTPYVVEPSLGADRMVLSFLCDAYDEEVVDDKDTRVVLRLHSALSPFKA
;
A
#
# COMPACT_ATOMS: atom_id res chain seq x y z
N MET A 1 5.07 -1.62 7.42
CA MET A 1 6.09 -1.84 6.38
C MET A 1 5.90 -0.73 5.38
N GLU A 2 6.97 -0.01 5.09
CA GLU A 2 6.89 1.26 4.39
C GLU A 2 7.99 1.29 3.33
N LEU A 3 7.74 2.06 2.28
CA LEU A 3 8.69 2.33 1.22
C LEU A 3 8.63 3.82 0.89
N GLU A 4 9.79 4.47 0.85
CA GLU A 4 9.91 5.82 0.34
C GLU A 4 10.43 5.76 -1.11
N PHE A 5 9.57 6.09 -2.07
CA PHE A 5 9.96 6.14 -3.47
C PHE A 5 10.27 7.57 -3.89
N PHE A 6 11.56 7.87 -4.02
CA PHE A 6 12.04 9.17 -4.49
C PHE A 6 11.91 9.28 -6.02
N CYS A 7 11.21 10.31 -6.48
CA CYS A 7 10.99 10.59 -7.90
C CYS A 7 11.30 12.05 -8.26
N LYS A 8 11.42 12.31 -9.56
CA LYS A 8 11.64 13.68 -10.07
C LYS A 8 10.34 14.49 -9.92
N PRO A 9 10.40 15.75 -9.43
CA PRO A 9 9.22 16.61 -9.35
C PRO A 9 8.49 16.69 -10.69
N GLY A 10 7.15 16.53 -10.67
CA GLY A 10 6.31 16.51 -11.86
C GLY A 10 6.10 15.13 -12.48
N THR A 11 6.81 14.09 -12.01
CA THR A 11 6.56 12.69 -12.38
C THR A 11 5.81 11.91 -11.28
N ASP A 12 5.57 12.55 -10.14
CA ASP A 12 4.97 11.99 -8.93
C ASP A 12 3.62 11.30 -9.17
N LEU A 13 2.69 11.91 -9.91
CA LEU A 13 1.39 11.30 -10.20
C LEU A 13 1.47 10.04 -11.08
N GLU A 14 2.47 9.95 -11.96
CA GLU A 14 2.72 8.73 -12.74
C GLU A 14 3.18 7.60 -11.81
N TRP A 15 4.14 7.90 -10.92
CA TRP A 15 4.62 6.94 -9.93
C TRP A 15 3.57 6.58 -8.89
N PHE A 16 2.72 7.51 -8.50
CA PHE A 16 1.57 7.27 -7.65
C PHE A 16 0.60 6.27 -8.28
N SER A 17 0.24 6.45 -9.55
CA SER A 17 -0.57 5.49 -10.29
C SER A 17 0.11 4.13 -10.40
N TYR A 18 1.40 4.11 -10.71
CA TYR A 18 2.18 2.87 -10.78
C TYR A 18 2.13 2.10 -9.45
N TRP A 19 2.37 2.77 -8.32
CA TRP A 19 2.36 2.13 -7.01
C TRP A 19 0.96 1.64 -6.62
N ARG A 20 -0.10 2.39 -6.95
CA ARG A 20 -1.49 1.91 -6.79
C ARG A 20 -1.73 0.62 -7.54
N ASP A 21 -1.39 0.57 -8.83
CA ASP A 21 -1.61 -0.62 -9.63
C ASP A 21 -0.74 -1.79 -9.17
N PHE A 22 0.52 -1.52 -8.82
CA PHE A 22 1.43 -2.53 -8.28
C PHE A 22 0.89 -3.15 -7.00
N CYS A 23 0.50 -2.33 -6.01
CA CYS A 23 -0.04 -2.80 -4.73
C CYS A 23 -1.35 -3.56 -4.90
N LYS A 24 -2.26 -3.08 -5.76
CA LYS A 24 -3.51 -3.80 -6.09
C LYS A 24 -3.21 -5.17 -6.66
N ASN A 25 -2.38 -5.22 -7.71
CA ASN A 25 -2.05 -6.46 -8.39
C ASN A 25 -1.30 -7.43 -7.48
N TRP A 26 -0.45 -6.93 -6.58
CA TRP A 26 0.24 -7.74 -5.59
C TRP A 26 -0.74 -8.44 -4.64
N LEU A 27 -1.72 -7.73 -4.09
CA LEU A 27 -2.75 -8.30 -3.22
C LEU A 27 -3.57 -9.38 -3.93
N LEU A 28 -4.05 -9.08 -5.15
CA LEU A 28 -4.82 -10.03 -5.96
C LEU A 28 -4.00 -11.27 -6.33
N SER A 29 -2.71 -11.09 -6.66
CA SER A 29 -1.80 -12.19 -7.00
C SER A 29 -1.55 -13.15 -5.82
N LEU A 30 -1.76 -12.68 -4.59
CA LEU A 30 -1.61 -13.45 -3.36
C LEU A 30 -2.95 -14.00 -2.82
N GLY A 31 -4.01 -13.91 -3.61
CA GLY A 31 -5.28 -14.58 -3.36
C GLY A 31 -6.31 -13.74 -2.62
N ILE A 32 -6.08 -12.43 -2.39
CA ILE A 32 -7.17 -11.55 -1.95
C ILE A 32 -8.22 -11.46 -3.05
N ARG A 33 -9.46 -11.76 -2.70
CA ARG A 33 -10.63 -11.64 -3.59
C ARG A 33 -10.98 -10.17 -3.86
N GLU A 34 -11.26 -9.84 -5.12
CA GLU A 34 -11.52 -8.46 -5.54
C GLU A 34 -12.79 -7.89 -4.88
N GLU A 35 -13.80 -8.71 -4.61
CA GLU A 35 -15.01 -8.28 -3.91
C GLU A 35 -14.77 -7.77 -2.48
N ASN A 36 -13.67 -8.19 -1.84
CA ASN A 36 -13.30 -7.80 -0.49
C ASN A 36 -12.28 -6.65 -0.46
N LEU A 37 -11.87 -6.14 -1.63
CA LEU A 37 -10.88 -5.07 -1.76
C LEU A 37 -11.49 -3.85 -2.45
N ARG A 38 -11.33 -2.67 -1.87
CA ARG A 38 -11.67 -1.40 -2.55
C ARG A 38 -10.55 -0.38 -2.38
N LEU A 39 -10.42 0.50 -3.37
CA LEU A 39 -9.51 1.63 -3.33
C LEU A 39 -10.35 2.89 -3.11
N ARG A 40 -10.03 3.63 -2.05
CA ARG A 40 -10.71 4.88 -1.68
C ARG A 40 -9.73 6.02 -1.83
N ASP A 41 -9.96 6.85 -2.84
CA ASP A 41 -9.22 8.10 -2.99
C ASP A 41 -9.73 9.10 -1.94
N HIS A 42 -8.81 9.80 -1.29
CA HIS A 42 -9.15 10.82 -0.30
C HIS A 42 -9.76 12.04 -0.98
N GLU A 43 -10.82 12.59 -0.38
CA GLU A 43 -11.33 13.89 -0.77
C GLU A 43 -10.35 14.99 -0.38
N GLN A 44 -10.48 16.18 -0.98
CA GLN A 44 -9.52 17.26 -0.78
C GLN A 44 -9.43 17.71 0.69
N GLU A 45 -10.52 17.60 1.46
CA GLU A 45 -10.56 17.90 2.89
C GLU A 45 -9.91 16.84 3.79
N GLU A 46 -9.72 15.62 3.28
CA GLU A 46 -9.09 14.50 3.98
C GLU A 46 -7.57 14.47 3.77
N LEU A 47 -7.08 15.10 2.69
CA LEU A 47 -5.66 15.18 2.38
C LEU A 47 -4.89 15.95 3.47
N SER A 48 -3.80 15.35 3.93
CA SER A 48 -2.82 16.08 4.75
C SER A 48 -2.25 17.26 3.97
N HIS A 49 -1.82 18.32 4.66
CA HIS A 49 -1.36 19.57 4.02
C HIS A 49 -0.16 19.42 3.07
N TYR A 50 0.55 18.30 3.14
CA TYR A 50 1.68 17.94 2.29
C TYR A 50 1.35 16.86 1.25
N SER A 51 0.16 16.25 1.32
CA SER A 51 -0.24 15.20 0.38
C SER A 51 -0.92 15.82 -0.83
N LYS A 52 -0.41 15.49 -2.02
CA LYS A 52 -1.04 15.86 -3.29
C LYS A 52 -2.13 14.88 -3.69
N ALA A 53 -1.98 13.61 -3.32
CA ALA A 53 -2.95 12.55 -3.54
C ALA A 53 -2.71 11.43 -2.53
N THR A 54 -3.79 10.85 -2.00
CA THR A 54 -3.74 9.66 -1.14
C THR A 54 -4.83 8.68 -1.55
N THR A 55 -4.48 7.40 -1.62
CA THR A 55 -5.42 6.29 -1.83
C THR A 55 -5.28 5.28 -0.71
N ASP A 56 -6.39 5.00 -0.02
CA ASP A 56 -6.47 3.90 0.94
C ASP A 56 -6.96 2.64 0.24
N PHE A 57 -6.22 1.55 0.40
CA PHE A 57 -6.69 0.21 0.13
C PHE A 57 -7.44 -0.25 1.37
N GLU A 58 -8.72 -0.53 1.22
CA GLU A 58 -9.56 -1.01 2.31
C GLU A 58 -9.98 -2.45 2.03
N PHE A 59 -9.96 -3.26 3.10
CA PHE A 59 -10.41 -4.65 3.07
C PHE A 59 -11.71 -4.80 3.85
N LEU A 60 -12.62 -5.64 3.35
CA LEU A 60 -13.86 -5.99 4.02
C LEU A 60 -13.59 -7.08 5.08
N PHE A 61 -13.28 -6.65 6.30
CA PHE A 61 -13.16 -7.56 7.43
C PHE A 61 -14.54 -8.06 7.89
N PRO A 62 -14.60 -9.14 8.69
CA PRO A 62 -15.86 -9.61 9.31
C PRO A 62 -16.57 -8.54 10.17
N PHE A 63 -15.84 -7.52 10.61
CA PHE A 63 -16.34 -6.39 11.39
C PHE A 63 -16.53 -5.09 10.56
N GLY A 64 -16.40 -5.16 9.23
CA GLY A 64 -16.61 -4.05 8.31
C GLY A 64 -15.35 -3.62 7.54
N TRP A 65 -15.49 -2.54 6.76
CA TRP A 65 -14.39 -1.98 5.98
C TRP A 65 -13.31 -1.38 6.89
N GLY A 66 -12.06 -1.68 6.60
CA GLY A 66 -10.91 -1.09 7.29
C GLY A 66 -9.71 -0.94 6.39
N GLU A 67 -8.92 0.09 6.65
CA GLU A 67 -7.68 0.39 5.92
C GLU A 67 -6.62 -0.71 6.07
N LEU A 68 -5.97 -1.05 4.96
CA LEU A 68 -4.94 -2.08 4.86
C LEU A 68 -3.58 -1.49 4.45
N TRP A 69 -3.61 -0.59 3.47
CA TRP A 69 -2.43 -0.04 2.82
C TRP A 69 -2.77 1.37 2.30
N GLY A 70 -2.05 2.39 2.76
CA GLY A 70 -2.12 3.74 2.23
C GLY A 70 -1.04 3.98 1.18
N ILE A 71 -1.39 4.63 0.07
CA ILE A 71 -0.41 5.16 -0.87
C ILE A 71 -0.57 6.66 -0.90
N ALA A 72 0.48 7.41 -0.58
CA ALA A 72 0.47 8.86 -0.52
C ALA A 72 1.55 9.46 -1.42
N ASP A 73 1.21 10.51 -2.15
CA ASP A 73 2.17 11.42 -2.79
C ASP A 73 2.42 12.60 -1.86
N ARG A 74 3.57 12.58 -1.18
CA ARG A 74 3.96 13.53 -0.13
C ARG A 74 4.80 14.68 -0.66
N THR A 75 5.02 14.73 -1.98
CA THR A 75 5.87 15.73 -2.65
C THR A 75 7.25 15.82 -2.01
N ASP A 76 7.84 17.02 -1.88
CA ASP A 76 9.17 17.24 -1.29
C ASP A 76 9.14 17.60 0.20
N TYR A 77 7.97 17.52 0.85
CA TYR A 77 7.76 18.07 2.18
C TYR A 77 8.71 17.45 3.21
N ASP A 78 8.79 16.11 3.27
CA ASP A 78 9.59 15.40 4.27
C ASP A 78 11.08 15.75 4.16
N LEU A 79 11.64 15.69 2.95
CA LEU A 79 13.04 16.04 2.70
C LEU A 79 13.32 17.51 2.99
N THR A 80 12.39 18.40 2.64
CA THR A 80 12.52 19.85 2.91
C THR A 80 12.52 20.12 4.41
N GLN A 81 11.62 19.50 5.17
CA GLN A 81 11.61 19.63 6.64
C GLN A 81 12.91 19.10 7.24
N HIS A 82 13.38 17.92 6.83
CA HIS A 82 14.63 17.38 7.33
C HIS A 82 15.84 18.25 6.98
N SER A 83 15.91 18.80 5.77
CA SER A 83 16.98 19.72 5.38
C SER A 83 16.98 21.00 6.22
N ASN A 84 15.81 21.59 6.47
CA ASN A 84 15.69 22.81 7.26
C ASN A 84 16.14 22.62 8.72
N HIS A 85 15.79 21.49 9.34
CA HIS A 85 16.10 21.23 10.74
C HIS A 85 17.51 20.65 10.97
N SER A 86 18.05 19.90 9.99
CA SER A 86 19.39 19.31 10.09
C SER A 86 20.52 20.22 9.58
N GLY A 87 20.18 21.20 8.73
CA GLY A 87 21.16 22.02 8.00
C GLY A 87 21.90 21.27 6.88
N GLN A 88 21.55 19.99 6.63
CA GLN A 88 22.11 19.20 5.53
C GLN A 88 21.20 19.24 4.32
N LYS A 89 21.76 19.49 3.14
CA LYS A 89 20.99 19.45 1.89
C LYS A 89 20.69 18.01 1.52
N LEU A 90 19.40 17.70 1.34
CA LEU A 90 18.88 16.42 0.85
C LEU A 90 18.39 16.58 -0.61
N ASP A 91 19.19 17.28 -1.43
CA ASP A 91 18.92 17.44 -2.86
C ASP A 91 19.62 16.34 -3.68
N TYR A 92 19.04 16.01 -4.82
CA TYR A 92 19.63 15.10 -5.81
C TYR A 92 20.21 15.91 -6.97
N PHE A 93 21.37 15.48 -7.48
CA PHE A 93 21.96 16.03 -8.70
C PHE A 93 21.76 15.04 -9.84
N ASP A 94 21.00 15.45 -10.84
CA ASP A 94 20.72 14.68 -12.05
C ASP A 94 21.88 14.86 -13.05
N PRO A 95 22.69 13.83 -13.32
CA PRO A 95 23.83 13.95 -14.24
C PRO A 95 23.41 14.05 -15.70
N GLU A 96 22.16 13.68 -16.05
CA GLU A 96 21.66 13.75 -17.42
C GLU A 96 21.21 15.18 -17.76
N THR A 97 20.49 15.84 -16.85
CA THR A 97 20.04 17.23 -17.05
C THR A 97 20.97 18.28 -16.45
N ASN A 98 21.93 17.88 -15.61
CA ASN A 98 22.80 18.75 -14.80
C ASN A 98 22.04 19.69 -13.85
N GLU A 99 20.88 19.26 -13.37
CA GLU A 99 20.03 20.02 -12.45
C GLU A 99 20.10 19.47 -11.02
N ARG A 100 19.88 20.35 -10.04
CA ARG A 100 19.63 19.94 -8.64
C ARG A 100 18.17 20.17 -8.29
N TYR A 101 17.57 19.18 -7.63
CA TYR A 101 16.22 19.29 -7.11
C TYR A 101 16.04 18.47 -5.84
N THR A 102 15.07 18.84 -5.01
CA THR A 102 14.59 17.97 -3.92
C THR A 102 13.62 16.95 -4.53
N PRO A 103 13.89 15.64 -4.42
CA PRO A 103 12.98 14.62 -4.94
C PRO A 103 11.61 14.71 -4.29
N TYR A 104 10.57 14.34 -5.05
CA TYR A 104 9.25 14.07 -4.49
C TYR A 104 9.19 12.64 -3.97
N VAL A 105 8.32 12.38 -3.00
CA VAL A 105 8.19 11.10 -2.32
C VAL A 105 6.80 10.52 -2.54
N VAL A 106 6.74 9.35 -3.16
CA VAL A 106 5.54 8.49 -3.16
C VAL A 106 5.76 7.39 -2.15
N GLU A 107 4.84 7.27 -1.18
CA GLU A 107 4.95 6.38 -0.04
C GLU A 107 3.82 5.36 -0.04
N PRO A 108 4.10 4.08 -0.33
CA PRO A 108 3.26 2.97 0.06
C PRO A 108 3.55 2.55 1.52
N SER A 109 2.60 2.76 2.43
CA SER A 109 2.68 2.34 3.84
C SER A 109 1.58 1.35 4.21
N LEU A 110 1.96 0.19 4.76
CA LEU A 110 1.01 -0.87 5.12
C LEU A 110 1.24 -1.44 6.52
N GLY A 111 0.14 -1.83 7.17
CA GLY A 111 0.17 -2.53 8.45
C GLY A 111 0.39 -4.03 8.27
N ALA A 112 1.54 -4.57 8.70
CA ALA A 112 1.85 -6.00 8.53
C ALA A 112 0.82 -6.90 9.23
N ASP A 113 0.40 -6.53 10.43
CA ASP A 113 -0.60 -7.27 11.21
C ASP A 113 -1.97 -7.28 10.52
N ARG A 114 -2.40 -6.13 9.98
CA ARG A 114 -3.65 -6.05 9.21
C ARG A 114 -3.56 -6.84 7.92
N MET A 115 -2.39 -6.87 7.29
CA MET A 115 -2.11 -7.69 6.11
C MET A 115 -2.24 -9.19 6.41
N VAL A 116 -1.66 -9.66 7.51
CA VAL A 116 -1.82 -11.06 7.93
C VAL A 116 -3.29 -11.35 8.23
N LEU A 117 -3.99 -10.46 8.94
CA LEU A 117 -5.39 -10.64 9.25
C LEU A 117 -6.27 -10.69 8.00
N SER A 118 -6.04 -9.82 7.00
CA SER A 118 -6.83 -9.83 5.77
C SER A 118 -6.67 -11.13 5.01
N PHE A 119 -5.45 -11.66 4.85
CA PHE A 119 -5.22 -12.96 4.22
C PHE A 119 -5.87 -14.12 5.00
N LEU A 120 -5.83 -14.09 6.33
CA LEU A 120 -6.50 -15.11 7.15
C LEU A 120 -8.03 -15.06 7.02
N CYS A 121 -8.60 -13.85 7.08
CA CYS A 121 -10.04 -13.65 6.90
C CYS A 121 -10.50 -14.04 5.51
N ASP A 122 -9.74 -13.69 4.47
CA ASP A 122 -10.13 -13.97 3.09
C ASP A 122 -10.00 -15.46 2.74
N ALA A 123 -9.02 -16.15 3.33
CA ALA A 123 -8.79 -17.57 3.11
C ALA A 123 -9.67 -18.49 3.98
N TYR A 124 -10.32 -17.99 5.04
CA TYR A 124 -11.16 -18.80 5.92
C TYR A 124 -12.38 -19.34 5.18
N ASP A 125 -12.55 -20.66 5.23
CA ASP A 125 -13.68 -21.36 4.64
C ASP A 125 -14.15 -22.51 5.54
N GLU A 126 -15.46 -22.73 5.56
CA GLU A 126 -16.11 -23.87 6.22
C GLU A 126 -16.64 -24.80 5.14
N GLU A 127 -15.89 -25.86 4.87
CA GLU A 127 -16.18 -26.81 3.80
C GLU A 127 -17.00 -27.98 4.34
N VAL A 128 -18.20 -28.16 3.79
CA VAL A 128 -19.05 -29.33 4.05
C VAL A 128 -18.44 -30.54 3.32
N VAL A 129 -17.98 -31.53 4.07
CA VAL A 129 -17.33 -32.74 3.55
C VAL A 129 -18.38 -33.81 3.22
N ASP A 130 -19.39 -33.96 4.09
CA ASP A 130 -20.56 -34.80 3.89
C ASP A 130 -21.77 -34.25 4.68
N ASP A 131 -22.90 -34.97 4.66
CA ASP A 131 -24.16 -34.55 5.29
C ASP A 131 -24.05 -34.26 6.82
N LYS A 132 -22.96 -34.68 7.49
CA LYS A 132 -22.78 -34.54 8.94
C LYS A 132 -21.44 -33.94 9.35
N ASP A 133 -20.52 -33.75 8.41
CA ASP A 133 -19.16 -33.30 8.71
C ASP A 133 -18.82 -32.01 7.96
N THR A 134 -18.33 -31.03 8.72
CA THR A 134 -17.87 -29.73 8.24
C THR A 134 -16.48 -29.52 8.79
N ARG A 135 -15.54 -29.14 7.92
CA ARG A 135 -14.17 -28.82 8.32
C ARG A 135 -13.83 -27.37 8.03
N VAL A 136 -12.99 -26.79 8.88
CA VAL A 136 -12.39 -25.49 8.64
C VAL A 136 -11.17 -25.67 7.75
N VAL A 137 -11.10 -24.90 6.66
CA VAL A 137 -9.97 -24.86 5.74
C VAL A 137 -9.51 -23.42 5.57
N LEU A 138 -8.21 -23.19 5.74
CA LEU A 138 -7.58 -21.95 5.31
C LEU A 138 -7.07 -22.13 3.88
N ARG A 139 -7.80 -21.58 2.90
CA ARG A 139 -7.43 -21.58 1.47
C ARG A 139 -6.34 -20.54 1.16
N LEU A 140 -5.28 -20.51 1.98
CA LEU A 140 -4.17 -19.60 1.81
C LEU A 140 -3.46 -19.86 0.49
N HIS A 141 -3.04 -18.78 -0.18
CA HIS A 141 -2.18 -18.90 -1.35
C HIS A 141 -0.91 -19.70 -1.01
N SER A 142 -0.47 -20.56 -1.93
CA SER A 142 0.63 -21.50 -1.68
C SER A 142 1.91 -20.81 -1.23
N ALA A 143 2.19 -19.58 -1.71
CA ALA A 143 3.33 -18.78 -1.27
C ALA A 143 3.24 -18.34 0.21
N LEU A 144 2.03 -18.14 0.73
CA LEU A 144 1.77 -17.65 2.10
C LEU A 144 1.56 -18.77 3.12
N SER A 145 1.32 -20.01 2.69
CA SER A 145 1.13 -21.13 3.62
C SER A 145 2.30 -21.29 4.61
N PRO A 146 2.07 -21.44 5.92
CA PRO A 146 3.14 -21.56 6.91
C PRO A 146 3.91 -22.88 6.80
N PHE A 147 3.31 -23.91 6.19
CA PHE A 147 3.94 -25.20 5.92
C PHE A 147 3.81 -25.54 4.44
N LYS A 148 4.91 -26.03 3.84
CA LYS A 148 4.96 -26.48 2.44
C LYS A 148 5.09 -28.00 2.40
N ALA A 149 4.41 -28.63 1.45
CA ALA A 149 4.51 -30.06 1.16
C ALA A 149 5.34 -30.29 -0.10
#